data_AF-A0A7C3KXS9-F1
#
_entry.id   AF-A0A7C3KXS9-F1
#
_cell.length_a   1.000
_cell.length_b   1.000
_cell.length_c   1.000
_cell.angle_alpha   90.00
_cell.angle_beta   90.00
_cell.angle_gamma   90.00
#
_symmetry.space_group_name_H-M   'P 1'
#
loop_
_entity.id
_entity.type
_entity.pdbx_description
1 polymer ?
#
loop_
_entity_poly.entity_id
_entity_poly.type
_entity_poly.pdbx_seq_one_letter_code
_entity_poly.pdbx_strand_id
1 'polypeptide(L)' 'MTRVVLSKPEFAAMQSDYVFVHIDIDKERDTARRFGVRGIPDMRILDAEGEEIHDVSTTWDLDEVLGEMNQALKNR' A
#
# COMPACT_ATOMS: atom_id res chain seq x y z
N MET A 1 16.57 -6.24 0.13
CA MET A 1 16.16 -6.42 -1.28
C MET A 1 14.97 -5.52 -1.53
N THR A 2 15.17 -4.35 -2.12
CA THR A 2 14.07 -3.47 -2.55
C THR A 2 13.29 -4.20 -3.64
N ARG A 3 12.06 -4.61 -3.34
CA ARG A 3 11.21 -5.31 -4.30
C ARG A 3 10.95 -4.38 -5.48
N VAL A 4 11.22 -4.87 -6.69
CA VAL A 4 11.29 -4.08 -7.94
C VAL A 4 9.96 -3.41 -8.29
N VAL A 5 8.84 -3.88 -7.75
CA VAL A 5 7.46 -3.39 -8.02
C VAL A 5 7.31 -1.88 -7.79
N LEU A 6 7.76 -1.36 -6.64
CA LEU A 6 7.59 0.06 -6.31
C LEU A 6 8.44 0.99 -7.17
N SER A 7 9.44 0.45 -7.87
CA SER A 7 10.36 1.21 -8.73
C SER A 7 9.93 1.16 -10.19
N LYS A 8 8.84 0.47 -10.53
CA LYS A 8 8.37 0.34 -11.90
C LYS A 8 7.57 1.57 -12.35
N PRO A 9 7.74 2.04 -13.61
CA PRO A 9 7.01 3.19 -14.14
C PRO A 9 5.49 3.06 -14.05
N GLU A 10 4.96 1.85 -14.21
CA GLU A 10 3.53 1.55 -14.16
C GLU A 10 2.96 1.79 -12.76
N PHE A 11 3.74 1.50 -11.72
CA PHE A 11 3.39 1.83 -10.34
C PHE A 11 3.48 3.35 -10.09
N ALA A 12 4.50 4.00 -10.65
CA ALA A 12 4.65 5.46 -10.55
C ALA A 12 3.50 6.22 -11.24
N ALA A 13 2.89 5.66 -12.28
CA ALA A 13 1.74 6.26 -12.95
C ALA A 13 0.53 6.43 -12.00
N MET A 14 0.41 5.59 -10.96
CA MET A 14 -0.66 5.70 -9.95
C MET A 14 -0.50 6.91 -9.01
N GLN A 15 0.61 7.66 -9.09
CA GLN A 15 0.87 8.86 -8.27
C GLN A 15 -0.13 9.99 -8.48
N SER A 16 -0.88 10.00 -9.60
CA SER A 16 -1.96 10.96 -9.81
C SER A 16 -3.17 10.73 -8.90
N ASP A 17 -3.45 9.46 -8.57
CA ASP A 17 -4.70 9.06 -7.92
C ASP A 17 -4.53 8.67 -6.44
N TYR A 18 -3.27 8.51 -6.03
CA TYR A 18 -2.87 8.09 -4.70
C TYR A 18 -1.81 8.98 -4.09
N VAL A 19 -1.92 9.20 -2.78
CA VAL A 19 -0.85 9.77 -1.96
C VAL A 19 -0.03 8.61 -1.40
N PHE A 20 1.21 8.49 -1.86
CA PHE A 20 2.12 7.45 -1.35
C PHE A 20 2.78 7.91 -0.05
N VAL A 21 2.60 7.10 1.00
CA VAL A 21 3.21 7.32 2.30
C VAL A 21 4.08 6.12 2.64
N HIS A 22 5.33 6.38 3.05
CA HIS A 22 6.23 5.36 3.57
C HIS A 22 6.35 5.53 5.08
N ILE A 23 6.05 4.46 5.82
CA ILE A 23 6.05 4.46 7.29
C ILE A 23 7.10 3.49 7.79
N ASP A 24 8.03 3.99 8.61
CA ASP A 24 8.99 3.19 9.34
C ASP A 24 8.34 2.67 10.62
N ILE A 25 7.90 1.40 10.59
CA ILE A 25 7.14 0.80 11.70
C ILE A 25 7.96 0.62 12.98
N ASP A 26 9.29 0.62 12.89
CA ASP A 26 10.15 0.52 14.07
C ASP A 26 10.12 1.82 14.89
N LYS A 27 9.90 2.96 14.20
CA LYS A 27 9.72 4.29 14.78
C LYS A 27 8.25 4.58 15.10
N GLU A 28 7.34 4.20 14.23
CA GLU A 28 5.90 4.48 14.31
C GLU A 28 5.11 3.27 14.82
N ARG A 29 5.47 2.79 16.01
CA ARG A 29 4.95 1.53 16.58
C ARG A 29 3.45 1.55 16.84
N ASP A 30 2.90 2.70 17.22
CA ASP A 30 1.47 2.83 17.49
C ASP A 30 0.64 2.76 16.21
N THR A 31 1.15 3.33 15.11
CA THR A 31 0.56 3.18 13.78
C THR A 31 0.60 1.73 13.33
N ALA A 32 1.76 1.06 13.46
CA ALA A 32 1.89 -0.35 13.13
C ALA A 32 0.91 -1.24 13.93
N ARG A 33 0.70 -0.93 15.22
CA ARG A 33 -0.29 -1.61 16.06
C ARG A 33 -1.72 -1.31 15.67
N ARG A 34 -2.06 -0.05 15.37
CA ARG A 34 -3.41 0.36 14.94
C ARG A 34 -3.88 -0.44 13.74
N PHE A 35 -2.99 -0.59 12.75
CA PHE A 35 -3.28 -1.36 11.54
C PHE A 35 -2.99 -2.87 11.73
N GLY A 36 -2.37 -3.28 12.83
CA GLY A 36 -2.10 -4.70 13.09
C GLY A 36 -1.07 -5.30 12.13
N VAL A 37 -0.05 -4.51 11.76
CA VAL A 37 1.10 -4.96 10.95
C VAL A 37 1.83 -6.09 11.66
N ARG A 38 2.02 -7.23 10.98
CA ARG A 38 2.66 -8.44 11.54
C ARG A 38 4.01 -8.78 10.92
N GLY A 39 4.34 -8.17 9.79
CA GLY A 39 5.57 -8.41 9.06
C GLY A 39 5.78 -7.34 8.00
N ILE A 40 6.99 -7.27 7.45
CA ILE A 40 7.35 -6.34 6.37
C ILE A 40 7.78 -7.11 5.12
N PRO A 41 7.56 -6.55 3.92
CA PRO A 41 6.79 -5.32 3.68
C PRO A 41 5.27 -5.54 3.83
N ASP A 42 4.56 -4.50 4.28
CA ASP A 42 3.11 -4.40 4.46
C ASP A 42 2.65 -3.15 3.71
N MET A 43 1.62 -3.27 2.86
CA MET A 43 1.09 -2.17 2.07
C MET A 43 -0.41 -2.15 2.22
N ARG A 44 -0.95 -0.96 2.51
CA ARG A 44 -2.37 -0.75 2.74
C ARG A 44 -2.87 0.41 1.91
N ILE A 45 -4.12 0.31 1.50
CA ILE A 45 -4.84 1.37 0.83
C ILE A 45 -5.89 1.89 1.79
N LEU A 46 -5.79 3.19 2.09
CA LEU A 46 -6.71 3.90 2.96
C LEU A 46 -7.63 4.81 2.14
N ASP A 47 -8.79 5.13 2.69
CA ASP A 47 -9.65 6.20 2.19
C ASP A 47 -9.16 7.58 2.65
N ALA A 48 -9.93 8.62 2.30
CA ALA A 48 -9.61 10.00 2.68
C ALA A 48 -9.81 10.28 4.18
N GLU A 49 -10.56 9.43 4.90
CA GLU A 49 -10.78 9.53 6.35
C GLU A 49 -9.71 8.76 7.15
N GLY A 50 -8.87 7.97 6.46
CA GLY A 50 -7.80 7.18 7.03
C GLY A 50 -8.23 5.78 7.48
N GLU A 51 -9.37 5.31 7.00
CA GLU A 51 -9.87 3.96 7.23
C GLU A 51 -9.35 3.02 6.14
N GLU A 52 -9.09 1.76 6.51
CA GLU A 52 -8.54 0.77 5.59
C GLU A 52 -9.60 0.28 4.61
N ILE A 53 -9.33 0.46 3.32
CA ILE A 53 -10.14 -0.09 2.23
C ILE A 53 -9.59 -1.47 1.83
N HIS A 54 -8.26 -1.63 1.83
CA HIS A 54 -7.61 -2.83 1.30
C HIS A 54 -6.20 -3.11 1.86
N ASP A 55 -5.86 -4.40 2.00
CA ASP A 55 -4.54 -4.91 2.42
C ASP A 55 -3.85 -5.67 1.27
N VAL A 56 -2.73 -5.15 0.79
CA VAL A 56 -1.94 -5.70 -0.34
C VAL A 56 -0.73 -6.51 0.17
N SER A 57 -0.59 -6.74 1.47
CA SER A 57 0.60 -7.37 2.08
C SER A 57 0.88 -8.81 1.62
N THR A 58 -0.12 -9.50 1.05
CA THR A 58 -0.05 -10.92 0.68
C THR A 58 0.60 -11.18 -0.68
N THR A 59 0.62 -10.18 -1.58
CA THR A 59 1.14 -10.30 -2.94
C THR A 59 2.06 -9.15 -3.30
N TRP A 60 3.10 -9.46 -4.06
CA TRP A 60 4.12 -8.52 -4.52
C TRP A 60 4.45 -8.75 -5.99
N ASP A 61 3.45 -9.21 -6.75
CA ASP A 61 3.46 -9.17 -8.21
C ASP A 61 2.92 -7.82 -8.70
N LEU A 62 3.51 -7.27 -9.77
CA LEU A 62 3.11 -5.94 -10.25
C LEU A 62 1.66 -5.92 -10.72
N ASP A 63 1.24 -6.93 -11.46
CA ASP A 63 -0.07 -6.93 -12.10
C ASP A 63 -1.17 -7.12 -11.05
N GLU A 64 -0.90 -7.96 -10.04
CA GLU A 64 -1.79 -8.13 -8.88
C GLU A 64 -1.88 -6.84 -8.05
N VAL A 65 -0.75 -6.20 -7.72
CA VAL A 65 -0.74 -4.93 -6.98
C VAL A 65 -1.50 -3.84 -7.72
N LEU A 66 -1.28 -3.67 -9.03
CA LEU A 66 -2.01 -2.70 -9.84
C LEU A 66 -3.50 -3.07 -9.94
N GLY A 67 -3.84 -4.36 -9.99
CA GLY A 67 -5.21 -4.86 -9.94
C GLY A 67 -5.92 -4.45 -8.66
N GLU A 68 -5.31 -4.68 -7.50
CA GLU A 68 -5.88 -4.29 -6.21
C GLU A 68 -6.01 -2.77 -6.05
N MET A 69 -4.99 -2.01 -6.48
CA MET A 69 -5.07 -0.54 -6.49
C MET A 69 -6.21 -0.02 -7.38
N ASN A 70 -6.43 -0.62 -8.55
CA ASN A 70 -7.54 -0.23 -9.42
C ASN A 70 -8.91 -0.64 -8.86
N GLN A 71 -9.00 -1.79 -8.18
CA GLN A 71 -10.22 -2.19 -7.49
C GLN A 71 -10.56 -1.23 -6.35
N ALA A 72 -9.57 -0.84 -5.56
CA ALA A 72 -9.75 0.14 -4.50
C ALA A 72 -10.23 1.51 -5.03
N LEU A 73 -9.78 1.96 -6.21
CA LEU A 73 -10.29 3.18 -6.85
C LEU A 73 -11.77 3.07 -7.25
N LYS A 74 -12.21 1.90 -7.71
CA LYS A 74 -13.61 1.68 -8.13
C LYS A 74 -14.59 1.60 -6.96
N ASN A 75 -14.09 1.27 -5.77
CA ASN A 75 -14.88 1.14 -4.55
C ASN A 75 -14.91 2.42 -3.70
N ARG A 76 -14.44 3.55 -4.25
CA ARG A 76 -14.53 4.89 -3.65
C ARG A 76 -15.91 5.53 -3.84
#